data_AF-A0A6L7CV64-F1
#
_entry.id   AF-A0A6L7CV64-F1
#
_cell.length_a   1.000
_cell.length_b   1.000
_cell.length_c   1.000
_cell.angle_alpha   90.00
_cell.angle_beta   90.00
_cell.angle_gamma   90.00
#
_symmetry.space_group_name_H-M   'P 1'
#
loop_
_entity.id
_entity.type
_entity.pdbx_description
1 polymer ?
#
loop_
_entity_poly.entity_id
_entity_poly.type
_entity_poly.pdbx_seq_one_letter_code
_entity_poly.pdbx_strand_id
1 'polypeptide(L)'
;MSKSRLTVFSFVRRFLLRLMVVLAVFWGGGIALFSVAPVPFSAVMVERQVSAWLHGNFRYVAHSDWVSMDQISPWMGLAVIAAEDQKFPEHWGFDVASIEKALAHNERNENRIRGASTISQQTAKNLFLWDGRSWVRKGLEAGLTLGIETVWSKKRILTVYLNIAEFGDGVFGVEAAAQRYFHKPASKLTRS
;
A
#
# COMPACT_ATOMS: atom_id res chain seq x y z
N MET A 1 15.56 -41.41 23.66
CA MET A 1 14.76 -40.16 23.54
C MET A 1 15.03 -39.36 22.25
N SER A 2 15.32 -39.98 21.09
CA SER A 2 15.77 -39.26 19.86
C SER A 2 14.73 -39.20 18.72
N LYS A 3 13.89 -40.25 18.55
CA LYS A 3 12.95 -40.34 17.41
C LYS A 3 11.78 -39.35 17.46
N SER A 4 11.26 -38.97 18.64
CA SER A 4 10.13 -38.05 18.74
C SER A 4 10.51 -36.60 18.35
N ARG A 5 11.71 -36.13 18.73
CA ARG A 5 12.19 -34.78 18.39
C ARG A 5 12.38 -34.59 16.87
N LEU A 6 12.88 -35.62 16.17
CA LEU A 6 13.03 -35.60 14.70
C LEU A 6 11.68 -35.55 13.97
N THR A 7 10.65 -36.18 14.53
CA THR A 7 9.28 -36.21 13.98
C THR A 7 8.57 -34.87 14.19
N VAL A 8 8.73 -34.25 15.37
CA VAL A 8 8.19 -32.91 15.66
C VAL A 8 8.87 -31.84 14.79
N PHE A 9 10.20 -31.89 14.64
CA PHE A 9 10.93 -30.94 13.80
C PHE A 9 10.50 -31.03 12.32
N SER A 10 10.38 -32.23 11.78
CA SER A 10 9.93 -32.42 10.39
C SER A 10 8.46 -32.03 10.19
N PHE A 11 7.60 -32.23 11.20
CA PHE A 11 6.22 -31.75 11.18
C PHE A 11 6.15 -30.22 11.17
N VAL A 12 6.85 -29.54 12.09
CA VAL A 12 6.90 -28.07 12.17
C VAL A 12 7.47 -27.49 10.88
N ARG A 13 8.55 -28.05 10.34
CA ARG A 13 9.12 -27.62 9.06
C ARG A 13 8.11 -27.74 7.91
N ARG A 14 7.40 -28.87 7.79
CA ARG A 14 6.37 -29.06 6.75
C ARG A 14 5.21 -28.08 6.92
N PHE A 15 4.79 -27.83 8.15
CA PHE A 15 3.75 -26.84 8.45
C PHE A 15 4.19 -25.43 8.04
N LEU A 16 5.38 -24.99 8.45
CA LEU A 16 5.92 -23.68 8.09
C LEU A 16 6.08 -23.52 6.59
N LEU A 17 6.61 -24.54 5.88
CA LEU A 17 6.73 -24.51 4.42
C LEU A 17 5.36 -24.40 3.73
N ARG A 18 4.36 -25.15 4.20
CA ARG A 18 2.99 -25.05 3.68
C ARG A 18 2.41 -23.66 3.92
N LEU A 19 2.58 -23.11 5.11
CA LEU A 19 2.14 -21.76 5.43
C LEU A 19 2.82 -20.72 4.52
N MET A 20 4.13 -20.83 4.30
CA MET A 20 4.86 -19.96 3.38
C MET A 20 4.32 -20.05 1.95
N VAL A 21 4.06 -21.26 1.46
CA VAL A 21 3.48 -21.45 0.11
C VAL A 21 2.09 -20.84 0.04
N VAL A 22 1.23 -21.04 1.05
CA VAL A 22 -0.11 -20.44 1.09
C VAL A 22 -0.03 -18.92 1.07
N LEU A 23 0.85 -18.31 1.86
CA LEU A 23 1.04 -16.85 1.88
C LEU A 23 1.59 -16.34 0.55
N ALA A 24 2.55 -17.04 -0.05
CA ALA A 24 3.10 -16.68 -1.35
C ALA A 24 2.04 -16.78 -2.46
N VAL A 25 1.19 -17.80 -2.46
CA VAL A 25 0.08 -17.95 -3.41
C VAL A 25 -0.98 -16.87 -3.16
N PHE A 26 -1.30 -16.58 -1.91
CA PHE A 26 -2.27 -15.53 -1.56
C PHE A 26 -1.82 -14.16 -2.04
N TRP A 27 -0.59 -13.74 -1.69
CA TRP A 27 -0.07 -12.44 -2.11
C TRP A 27 0.28 -12.40 -3.59
N GLY A 28 0.92 -13.44 -4.13
CA GLY A 28 1.25 -13.53 -5.56
C GLY A 28 0.00 -13.55 -6.44
N GLY A 29 -1.03 -14.29 -6.02
CA GLY A 29 -2.34 -14.30 -6.67
C GLY A 29 -3.03 -12.95 -6.59
N GLY A 30 -2.97 -12.28 -5.42
CA GLY A 30 -3.49 -10.92 -5.26
C GLY A 30 -2.77 -9.90 -6.15
N ILE A 31 -1.45 -9.94 -6.23
CA ILE A 31 -0.65 -9.09 -7.14
C ILE A 31 -1.05 -9.38 -8.59
N ALA A 32 -1.13 -10.64 -9.00
CA ALA A 32 -1.51 -11.00 -10.36
C ALA A 32 -2.94 -10.52 -10.69
N LEU A 33 -3.91 -10.75 -9.80
CA LEU A 33 -5.31 -10.35 -9.98
C LEU A 33 -5.44 -8.83 -10.09
N PHE A 34 -4.87 -8.09 -9.13
CA PHE A 34 -4.97 -6.63 -9.08
C PHE A 34 -4.00 -5.90 -10.02
N SER A 35 -3.23 -6.63 -10.83
CA SER A 35 -2.53 -6.04 -11.98
C SER A 35 -3.50 -5.54 -13.05
N VAL A 36 -4.69 -6.14 -13.14
CA VAL A 36 -5.70 -5.84 -14.16
C VAL A 36 -7.08 -5.53 -13.57
N ALA A 37 -7.49 -6.20 -12.51
CA ALA A 37 -8.83 -6.03 -11.93
C ALA A 37 -8.89 -4.82 -10.98
N PRO A 38 -10.01 -4.07 -10.93
CA PRO A 38 -10.23 -3.06 -9.89
C PRO A 38 -10.01 -3.61 -8.48
N VAL A 39 -9.48 -2.77 -7.59
CA VAL A 39 -9.31 -3.13 -6.18
C VAL A 39 -10.58 -2.70 -5.44
N PRO A 40 -11.39 -3.65 -4.92
CA PRO A 40 -12.64 -3.31 -4.24
C PRO A 40 -12.43 -2.78 -2.82
N PHE A 41 -11.37 -3.22 -2.14
CA PHE A 41 -10.99 -2.78 -0.81
C PHE A 41 -9.49 -3.02 -0.58
N SER A 42 -8.91 -2.26 0.34
CA SER A 42 -7.53 -2.40 0.79
C SER A 42 -7.48 -2.91 2.23
N ALA A 43 -6.35 -3.50 2.64
CA ALA A 43 -6.17 -3.96 4.01
C ALA A 43 -6.31 -2.81 5.03
N VAL A 44 -5.86 -1.59 4.69
CA VAL A 44 -6.05 -0.40 5.54
C VAL A 44 -7.52 0.03 5.63
N MET A 45 -8.29 -0.04 4.54
CA MET A 45 -9.74 0.23 4.60
C MET A 45 -10.43 -0.73 5.57
N VAL A 46 -10.09 -2.02 5.49
CA VAL A 46 -10.64 -3.04 6.40
C VAL A 46 -10.26 -2.76 7.85
N GLU A 47 -9.00 -2.41 8.10
CA GLU A 47 -8.52 -2.06 9.43
C GLU A 47 -9.28 -0.86 10.01
N ARG A 48 -9.43 0.23 9.25
CA ARG A 48 -10.17 1.42 9.68
C ARG A 48 -11.64 1.10 9.94
N GLN A 49 -12.27 0.32 9.07
CA GLN A 49 -13.65 -0.12 9.22
C GLN A 49 -13.86 -0.89 10.52
N VAL A 50 -13.02 -1.90 10.79
CA VAL A 50 -13.09 -2.71 12.00
C VAL A 50 -12.82 -1.86 13.24
N SER A 51 -11.80 -0.99 13.19
CA SER A 51 -11.49 -0.09 14.29
C SER A 51 -12.65 0.84 14.62
N ALA A 52 -13.29 1.46 13.62
CA ALA A 52 -14.43 2.34 13.84
C ALA A 52 -15.62 1.60 14.51
N TRP A 53 -15.90 0.38 14.08
CA TRP A 53 -16.95 -0.45 14.69
C TRP A 53 -16.65 -0.83 16.14
N LEU A 54 -15.40 -1.18 16.45
CA LEU A 54 -14.99 -1.49 17.82
C LEU A 54 -15.12 -0.29 18.77
N HIS A 55 -14.98 0.94 18.26
CA HIS A 55 -15.19 2.17 19.02
C HIS A 55 -16.66 2.65 19.00
N GLY A 56 -17.59 1.85 18.50
CA GLY A 56 -19.02 2.15 18.49
C GLY A 56 -19.51 3.03 17.33
N ASN A 57 -18.65 3.37 16.37
CA ASN A 57 -19.03 4.13 15.18
C ASN A 57 -19.44 3.20 14.02
N PHE A 58 -20.62 2.61 14.13
CA PHE A 58 -21.18 1.73 13.09
C PHE A 58 -21.60 2.46 11.81
N ARG A 59 -21.62 3.81 11.81
CA ARG A 59 -21.96 4.61 10.63
C ARG A 59 -20.77 4.86 9.71
N TYR A 60 -19.55 4.55 10.17
CA TYR A 60 -18.35 4.63 9.34
C TYR A 60 -18.37 3.56 8.25
N VAL A 61 -18.15 3.97 7.00
CA VAL A 61 -18.06 3.08 5.84
C VAL A 61 -16.86 3.50 5.00
N ALA A 62 -15.75 2.78 5.17
CA ALA A 62 -14.61 2.86 4.26
C ALA A 62 -15.02 2.26 2.92
N HIS A 63 -15.11 3.12 1.91
CA HIS A 63 -15.29 2.71 0.51
C HIS A 63 -14.42 3.60 -0.38
N SER A 64 -14.01 3.05 -1.51
CA SER A 64 -13.43 3.79 -2.61
C SER A 64 -14.28 3.56 -3.84
N ASP A 65 -14.71 4.64 -4.47
CA ASP A 65 -15.30 4.60 -5.80
C ASP A 65 -14.17 4.44 -6.82
N TRP A 66 -13.96 3.20 -7.27
CA TRP A 66 -12.89 2.90 -8.20
C TRP A 66 -13.08 3.65 -9.53
N VAL A 67 -12.05 4.40 -9.93
CA VAL A 67 -11.97 5.05 -11.24
C VAL A 67 -10.70 4.64 -11.97
N SER A 68 -10.81 4.43 -13.28
CA SER A 68 -9.67 4.10 -14.13
C SER A 68 -8.75 5.32 -14.34
N MET A 69 -7.50 5.09 -14.72
CA MET A 69 -6.51 6.18 -14.85
C MET A 69 -6.93 7.29 -15.82
N ASP A 70 -7.66 6.95 -16.88
CA ASP A 70 -8.22 7.88 -17.87
C ASP A 70 -9.36 8.74 -17.32
N GLN A 71 -9.98 8.31 -16.22
CA GLN A 71 -10.99 9.07 -15.48
C GLN A 71 -10.39 9.89 -14.32
N ILE A 72 -9.07 9.89 -14.17
CA ILE A 72 -8.36 10.70 -13.20
C ILE A 72 -7.64 11.83 -13.93
N SER A 73 -7.80 13.06 -13.45
CA SER A 73 -7.06 14.20 -14.00
C SER A 73 -5.55 13.95 -13.95
N PRO A 74 -4.81 14.19 -15.05
CA PRO A 74 -3.34 14.08 -15.06
C PRO A 74 -2.68 14.96 -13.99
N TRP A 75 -3.29 16.10 -13.65
CA TRP A 75 -2.80 16.99 -12.60
C TRP A 75 -2.75 16.32 -11.24
N MET A 76 -3.70 15.43 -10.94
CA MET A 76 -3.70 14.69 -9.68
C MET A 76 -2.54 13.70 -9.60
N GLY A 77 -2.31 12.94 -10.67
CA GLY A 77 -1.17 12.02 -10.75
C GLY A 77 0.16 12.75 -10.60
N LEU A 78 0.32 13.89 -11.28
CA LEU A 78 1.51 14.73 -11.16
C LEU A 78 1.68 15.32 -9.75
N ALA A 79 0.59 15.76 -9.12
CA ALA A 79 0.64 16.31 -7.76
C ALA A 79 1.11 15.26 -6.75
N VAL A 80 0.59 14.03 -6.85
CA VAL A 80 1.01 12.92 -5.98
C VAL A 80 2.46 12.53 -6.21
N ILE A 81 2.90 12.38 -7.47
CA ILE A 81 4.31 12.12 -7.79
C ILE A 81 5.20 13.23 -7.22
N ALA A 82 4.84 14.50 -7.41
CA ALA A 82 5.64 15.62 -6.93
C ALA A 82 5.74 15.71 -5.40
N ALA A 83 4.65 15.36 -4.69
CA ALA A 83 4.56 15.46 -3.24
C ALA A 83 5.14 14.24 -2.51
N GLU A 84 4.88 13.04 -3.01
CA GLU A 84 5.17 11.78 -2.31
C GLU A 84 6.46 11.12 -2.81
N ASP A 85 6.72 11.17 -4.13
CA ASP A 85 7.74 10.34 -4.76
C ASP A 85 8.16 10.87 -6.13
N GLN A 86 9.01 11.91 -6.12
CA GLN A 86 9.39 12.65 -7.34
C GLN A 86 10.08 11.79 -8.40
N LYS A 87 10.76 10.72 -7.97
CA LYS A 87 11.49 9.78 -8.83
C LYS A 87 10.69 8.52 -9.15
N PHE A 88 9.40 8.50 -8.85
CA PHE A 88 8.52 7.36 -9.09
C PHE A 88 8.68 6.69 -10.47
N PRO A 89 8.82 7.43 -11.58
CA PRO A 89 9.00 6.83 -12.91
C PRO A 89 10.36 6.15 -13.11
N GLU A 90 11.37 6.53 -12.32
CA GLU A 90 12.78 6.18 -12.56
C GLU A 90 13.24 4.95 -11.76
N HIS A 91 12.71 4.75 -10.55
CA HIS A 91 13.16 3.68 -9.66
C HIS A 91 12.31 2.41 -9.76
N TRP A 92 12.80 1.30 -9.20
CA TRP A 92 12.09 0.01 -9.14
C TRP A 92 11.56 -0.26 -7.72
N GLY A 93 10.62 0.58 -7.26
CA GLY A 93 10.01 0.49 -5.94
C GLY A 93 10.77 1.13 -4.78
N PHE A 94 12.06 1.44 -4.93
CA PHE A 94 12.86 2.02 -3.85
C PHE A 94 13.72 3.18 -4.37
N ASP A 95 13.55 4.37 -3.77
CA ASP A 95 14.47 5.47 -3.94
C ASP A 95 15.56 5.40 -2.86
N VAL A 96 16.63 4.65 -3.17
CA VAL A 96 17.77 4.43 -2.26
C VAL A 96 18.39 5.77 -1.84
N ALA A 97 18.49 6.73 -2.76
CA ALA A 97 19.07 8.04 -2.46
C ALA A 97 18.21 8.82 -1.45
N SER A 98 16.88 8.74 -1.56
CA SER A 98 15.97 9.35 -0.58
C SER A 98 15.98 8.62 0.76
N ILE A 99 16.12 7.29 0.76
CA ILE A 99 16.28 6.50 1.99
C ILE A 99 17.56 6.90 2.74
N GLU A 100 18.70 6.95 2.06
CA GLU A 100 19.99 7.37 2.65
C GLU A 100 19.91 8.78 3.23
N LYS A 101 19.31 9.73 2.49
CA LYS A 101 19.11 11.10 2.97
C LYS A 101 18.19 11.17 4.19
N ALA A 102 17.13 10.37 4.23
CA ALA A 102 16.24 10.31 5.37
C ALA A 102 16.92 9.70 6.60
N LEU A 103 17.70 8.63 6.44
CA LEU A 103 18.49 8.03 7.52
C LEU A 103 19.50 9.03 8.09
N ALA A 104 20.31 9.67 7.22
CA ALA A 104 21.27 10.69 7.65
C ALA A 104 20.61 11.91 8.32
N HIS A 105 19.38 12.26 7.92
CA HIS A 105 18.62 13.32 8.59
C HIS A 105 18.14 12.87 9.98
N ASN A 106 17.62 11.66 10.10
CA ASN A 106 17.05 11.12 11.33
C ASN A 106 18.12 10.83 12.38
N GLU A 107 19.32 10.39 11.97
CA GLU A 107 20.48 10.25 12.87
C GLU A 107 20.90 11.58 13.50
N ARG A 108 20.66 12.70 12.82
CA ARG A 108 21.02 14.05 13.27
C ARG A 108 19.86 14.78 13.98
N ASN A 109 18.64 14.24 13.94
CA ASN A 109 17.44 14.91 14.43
C ASN A 109 16.50 13.92 15.12
N GLU A 110 16.61 13.80 16.45
CA GLU A 110 15.75 12.91 17.24
C GLU A 110 14.28 13.34 17.24
N ASN A 111 14.00 14.64 17.09
CA ASN A 111 12.65 15.20 17.19
C ASN A 111 11.91 15.32 15.83
N ARG A 112 12.56 15.01 14.70
CA ARG A 112 11.95 15.15 13.37
C ARG A 112 12.33 13.99 12.46
N ILE A 113 11.51 12.94 12.47
CA ILE A 113 11.67 11.79 11.58
C ILE A 113 11.12 12.14 10.19
N ARG A 114 11.96 12.00 9.16
CA ARG A 114 11.54 12.01 7.75
C ARG A 114 11.26 10.59 7.28
N GLY A 115 10.13 10.41 6.61
CA GLY A 115 9.81 9.20 5.85
C GLY A 115 10.50 9.20 4.48
N ALA A 116 10.74 8.01 3.94
CA ALA A 116 11.30 7.80 2.60
C ALA A 116 10.59 6.66 1.85
N SER A 117 9.30 6.45 2.12
CA SER A 117 8.55 5.37 1.46
C SER A 117 8.01 5.85 0.10
N THR A 118 8.32 5.10 -0.95
CA THR A 118 7.87 5.37 -2.33
C THR A 118 6.37 5.12 -2.50
N ILE A 119 5.79 5.59 -3.61
CA ILE A 119 4.39 5.28 -3.96
C ILE A 119 4.16 3.77 -4.05
N SER A 120 5.11 3.00 -4.57
CA SER A 120 5.02 1.55 -4.68
C SER A 120 5.02 0.86 -3.31
N GLN A 121 5.87 1.32 -2.39
CA GLN A 121 5.89 0.86 -1.00
C GLN A 121 4.60 1.18 -0.27
N GLN A 122 4.10 2.40 -0.42
CA GLN A 122 2.83 2.81 0.17
C GLN A 122 1.65 2.01 -0.41
N THR A 123 1.67 1.71 -1.72
CA THR A 123 0.67 0.85 -2.38
C THR A 123 0.70 -0.57 -1.81
N ALA A 124 1.90 -1.17 -1.70
CA ALA A 124 2.07 -2.50 -1.11
C ALA A 124 1.55 -2.56 0.33
N LYS A 125 1.92 -1.55 1.14
CA LYS A 125 1.48 -1.41 2.53
C LYS A 125 -0.04 -1.30 2.61
N ASN A 126 -0.64 -0.34 1.91
CA ASN A 126 -2.07 -0.05 2.05
C ASN A 126 -2.93 -1.20 1.53
N LEU A 127 -2.51 -1.84 0.43
CA LEU A 127 -3.29 -2.89 -0.22
C LEU A 127 -3.27 -4.21 0.56
N PHE A 128 -2.09 -4.68 0.96
CA PHE A 128 -1.90 -6.04 1.46
C PHE A 128 -1.60 -6.14 2.94
N LEU A 129 -1.21 -5.03 3.59
CA LEU A 129 -0.76 -5.01 4.97
C LEU A 129 -1.57 -4.04 5.83
N TRP A 130 -1.30 -4.04 7.12
CA TRP A 130 -1.94 -3.18 8.12
C TRP A 130 -1.06 -1.98 8.48
N ASP A 131 -1.65 -0.99 9.15
CA ASP A 131 -0.97 0.17 9.69
C ASP A 131 -0.13 -0.22 10.94
N GLY A 132 0.94 0.52 11.20
CA GLY A 132 1.81 0.28 12.37
C GLY A 132 3.30 0.15 12.06
N ARG A 133 4.13 0.14 13.10
CA ARG A 133 5.59 0.15 13.00
C ARG A 133 6.17 -1.18 13.46
N SER A 134 6.57 -2.02 12.51
CA SER A 134 7.24 -3.29 12.77
C SER A 134 8.26 -3.59 11.67
N TRP A 135 9.46 -4.01 12.05
CA TRP A 135 10.52 -4.42 11.12
C TRP A 135 10.10 -5.62 10.27
N VAL A 136 9.34 -6.56 10.84
CA VAL A 136 8.79 -7.70 10.09
C VAL A 136 7.81 -7.21 9.02
N ARG A 137 6.89 -6.32 9.38
CA ARG A 137 5.96 -5.71 8.42
C ARG A 137 6.70 -4.95 7.32
N LYS A 138 7.75 -4.20 7.67
CA LYS A 138 8.56 -3.47 6.68
C LYS A 138 9.33 -4.41 5.74
N GLY A 139 9.77 -5.57 6.23
CA GLY A 139 10.34 -6.63 5.40
C GLY A 139 9.32 -7.22 4.41
N LEU A 140 8.10 -7.51 4.88
CA LEU A 140 7.01 -7.96 4.01
C LEU A 140 6.65 -6.90 2.96
N GLU A 141 6.56 -5.64 3.36
CA GLU A 141 6.31 -4.50 2.47
C GLU A 141 7.35 -4.43 1.36
N ALA A 142 8.63 -4.62 1.68
CA ALA A 142 9.70 -4.64 0.68
C ALA A 142 9.54 -5.78 -0.33
N GLY A 143 9.24 -7.00 0.14
CA GLY A 143 9.00 -8.15 -0.74
C GLY A 143 7.79 -7.96 -1.66
N LEU A 144 6.68 -7.45 -1.11
CA LEU A 144 5.47 -7.14 -1.88
C LEU A 144 5.70 -6.00 -2.89
N THR A 145 6.48 -4.99 -2.52
CA THR A 145 6.86 -3.89 -3.43
C THR A 145 7.60 -4.41 -4.65
N LEU A 146 8.57 -5.32 -4.45
CA LEU A 146 9.28 -5.95 -5.57
C LEU A 146 8.33 -6.76 -6.44
N GLY A 147 7.41 -7.53 -5.85
CA GLY A 147 6.41 -8.28 -6.60
C GLY A 147 5.49 -7.37 -7.44
N ILE A 148 5.03 -6.26 -6.86
CA ILE A 148 4.22 -5.26 -7.55
C ILE A 148 5.01 -4.64 -8.72
N GLU A 149 6.22 -4.13 -8.48
CA GLU A 149 7.04 -3.49 -9.53
C GLU A 149 7.40 -4.46 -10.66
N THR A 150 7.48 -5.76 -10.37
CA THR A 150 7.74 -6.79 -11.39
C THR A 150 6.54 -7.04 -12.30
N VAL A 151 5.32 -6.98 -11.76
CA VAL A 151 4.11 -7.39 -12.50
C VAL A 151 3.33 -6.18 -13.02
N TRP A 152 3.38 -5.04 -12.33
CA TRP A 152 2.53 -3.89 -12.59
C TRP A 152 3.32 -2.79 -13.29
N SER A 153 2.71 -2.18 -14.30
CA SER A 153 3.24 -0.95 -14.87
C SER A 153 3.17 0.21 -13.86
N LYS A 154 4.05 1.20 -13.99
CA LYS A 154 4.00 2.44 -13.20
C LYS A 154 2.64 3.13 -13.23
N LYS A 155 2.00 3.15 -14.40
CA LYS A 155 0.63 3.65 -14.57
C LYS A 155 -0.35 2.88 -13.69
N ARG A 156 -0.27 1.54 -13.66
CA ARG A 156 -1.15 0.70 -12.84
C ARG A 156 -0.91 0.91 -11.34
N ILE A 157 0.35 0.97 -10.90
CA ILE A 157 0.71 1.26 -9.50
C ILE A 157 0.10 2.59 -9.06
N LEU A 158 0.30 3.65 -9.85
CA LEU A 158 -0.27 4.97 -9.55
C LEU A 158 -1.80 4.96 -9.53
N THR A 159 -2.43 4.22 -10.46
CA THR A 159 -3.89 4.07 -10.49
C THR A 159 -4.41 3.43 -9.20
N VAL A 160 -3.80 2.32 -8.77
CA VAL A 160 -4.19 1.62 -7.54
C VAL A 160 -3.95 2.51 -6.34
N TYR A 161 -2.77 3.14 -6.24
CA TYR A 161 -2.44 4.08 -5.17
C TYR A 161 -3.52 5.16 -5.02
N LEU A 162 -3.87 5.84 -6.12
CA LEU A 162 -4.86 6.92 -6.12
C LEU A 162 -6.26 6.44 -5.73
N ASN A 163 -6.59 5.16 -5.92
CA ASN A 163 -7.88 4.59 -5.51
C ASN A 163 -7.86 4.07 -4.06
N ILE A 164 -6.71 3.76 -3.46
CA ILE A 164 -6.67 3.20 -2.09
C ILE A 164 -6.09 4.15 -1.04
N ALA A 165 -5.51 5.28 -1.45
CA ALA A 165 -4.98 6.28 -0.55
C ALA A 165 -6.12 6.93 0.28
N GLU A 166 -5.83 7.20 1.56
CA GLU A 166 -6.72 7.92 2.45
C GLU A 166 -6.41 9.43 2.34
N PHE A 167 -7.32 10.19 1.75
CA PHE A 167 -7.18 11.65 1.53
C PHE A 167 -7.73 12.49 2.70
N GLY A 168 -8.41 11.84 3.64
CA GLY A 168 -8.98 12.41 4.85
C GLY A 168 -9.66 11.33 5.65
N ASP A 169 -10.11 11.65 6.87
CA ASP A 169 -10.71 10.67 7.79
C ASP A 169 -11.89 9.94 7.13
N GLY A 170 -11.69 8.66 6.79
CA GLY A 170 -12.67 7.82 6.09
C GLY A 170 -12.91 8.14 4.62
N VAL A 171 -12.04 8.93 3.99
CA VAL A 171 -12.14 9.32 2.58
C VAL A 171 -11.07 8.61 1.80
N PHE A 172 -11.42 7.46 1.23
CA PHE A 172 -10.50 6.65 0.44
C PHE A 172 -10.74 6.83 -1.05
N GLY A 173 -9.63 6.95 -1.78
CA GLY A 173 -9.66 7.07 -3.22
C GLY A 173 -9.90 8.50 -3.70
N VAL A 174 -9.31 8.80 -4.86
CA VAL A 174 -9.29 10.12 -5.46
C VAL A 174 -10.68 10.61 -5.86
N GLU A 175 -11.57 9.71 -6.31
CA GLU A 175 -12.93 10.08 -6.69
C GLU A 175 -13.73 10.56 -5.48
N ALA A 176 -13.73 9.78 -4.40
CA ALA A 176 -14.40 10.16 -3.15
C ALA A 176 -13.83 11.49 -2.60
N ALA A 177 -12.51 11.67 -2.67
CA ALA A 177 -11.85 12.91 -2.27
C ALA A 177 -12.28 14.10 -3.15
N ALA A 178 -12.29 13.94 -4.47
CA ALA A 178 -12.68 14.99 -5.41
C ALA A 178 -14.14 15.43 -5.19
N GLN A 179 -15.05 14.47 -5.00
CA GLN A 179 -16.45 14.74 -4.72
C GLN A 179 -16.65 15.44 -3.38
N ARG A 180 -15.93 14.99 -2.34
CA ARG A 180 -16.05 15.54 -0.99
C ARG A 180 -15.51 16.97 -0.88
N TYR A 181 -14.32 17.22 -1.41
CA TYR A 181 -13.61 18.48 -1.19
C TYR A 181 -13.85 19.52 -2.29
N PHE A 182 -14.16 19.09 -3.51
CA PHE A 182 -14.27 19.97 -4.67
C PHE A 182 -15.59 19.85 -5.43
N HIS A 183 -16.50 18.97 -5.01
CA HIS A 183 -17.81 18.74 -5.62
C HIS A 183 -17.74 18.51 -7.13
N LYS A 184 -16.71 17.79 -7.57
CA LYS A 184 -16.47 17.45 -8.98
C LYS A 184 -15.84 16.06 -9.09
N PRO A 185 -16.04 15.36 -10.22
CA PRO A 185 -15.37 14.08 -10.47
C PRO A 185 -13.85 14.26 -10.56
N ALA A 186 -13.09 13.21 -10.25
CA ALA A 186 -11.63 13.22 -10.28
C ALA A 186 -11.05 13.64 -11.65
N SER A 187 -11.77 13.34 -12.73
CA SER A 187 -11.43 13.75 -14.11
C SER A 187 -11.42 15.26 -14.31
N LYS A 188 -12.14 16.03 -13.48
CA LYS A 188 -12.26 17.50 -13.55
C LYS A 188 -11.38 18.22 -12.53
N LEU A 189 -10.49 17.52 -11.83
CA LEU A 189 -9.48 18.15 -11.00
C LEU A 189 -8.53 19.00 -11.85
N THR A 190 -8.22 20.19 -11.34
CA THR A 190 -7.35 21.20 -11.96
C THR A 190 -6.05 21.29 -11.18
N ARG A 191 -5.06 22.01 -11.71
CA ARG A 191 -3.77 22.23 -11.01
C ARG A 191 -3.93 22.99 -9.69
N SER A 192 -4.92 23.89 -9.62
CA SER A 192 -5.29 24.70 -8.45
C SER A 192 -6.70 24.40 -8.01
#